data_AF-A0A1E4JP21-F1
#
_entry.id   AF-A0A1E4JP21-F1
#
_cell.length_a   1.000
_cell.length_b   1.000
_cell.length_c   1.000
_cell.angle_alpha   90.00
_cell.angle_beta   90.00
_cell.angle_gamma   90.00
#
_symmetry.space_group_name_H-M   'P 1'
#
loop_
_entity.id
_entity.type
_entity.pdbx_description
1 polymer ?
#
loop_
_entity_poly.entity_id
_entity_poly.type
_entity_poly.pdbx_seq_one_letter_code
_entity_poly.pdbx_strand_id
1 'polypeptide(L)'
;MTELFLEMRNMPDESDSGALDKARARVMTLEQAAKRQEQSARNILRLVSEGDDLAADEYQAARSRLEGIRKDLAKARAALGEIQGKVPPAEHMRRVAAFIGRMNSADADERFKARSDIKAAINDMVRLTFDPNGQVTASLSDGGKVLLTKDL
;
A
#
# COMPACT_ATOMS: atom_id res chain seq x y z
N MET A 1 -12.73 -37.77 0.15
CA MET A 1 -12.10 -36.54 -0.38
C MET A 1 -12.11 -35.47 0.70
N THR A 2 -11.52 -35.75 1.87
CA THR A 2 -11.70 -34.92 3.07
C THR A 2 -10.41 -34.69 3.86
N GLU A 3 -9.30 -35.35 3.48
CA GLU A 3 -8.02 -35.24 4.18
C GLU A 3 -7.06 -34.26 3.51
N LEU A 4 -7.20 -33.98 2.21
CA LEU A 4 -6.32 -33.08 1.46
C LEU A 4 -6.50 -31.58 1.81
N PHE A 5 -7.63 -31.22 2.43
CA PHE A 5 -7.94 -29.82 2.80
C PHE A 5 -7.42 -29.43 4.20
N LEU A 6 -7.01 -30.40 5.01
CA LEU A 6 -6.51 -30.15 6.37
C LEU A 6 -4.99 -29.94 6.42
N GLU A 7 -4.23 -30.46 5.47
CA GLU A 7 -2.76 -30.29 5.42
C GLU A 7 -2.32 -28.90 4.93
N MET A 8 -3.15 -28.17 4.18
CA MET A 8 -2.83 -26.80 3.76
C MET A 8 -2.96 -25.74 4.88
N ARG A 9 -3.50 -26.12 6.05
CA ARG A 9 -3.71 -25.18 7.18
C ARG A 9 -2.45 -24.91 8.01
N ASN A 10 -1.39 -25.70 7.82
CA ASN A 10 -0.19 -25.68 8.67
C ASN A 10 1.10 -25.27 7.93
N MET A 11 1.03 -24.68 6.74
CA MET A 11 2.22 -24.03 6.17
C MET A 11 2.38 -22.63 6.79
N PRO A 12 3.46 -22.38 7.56
CA PRO A 12 3.75 -21.04 8.02
C PRO A 12 4.11 -20.17 6.81
N ASP A 13 3.32 -19.11 6.61
CA ASP A 13 3.47 -18.08 5.59
C ASP A 13 4.66 -17.13 5.93
N GLU A 14 5.81 -17.72 6.28
CA GLU A 14 6.97 -17.04 6.87
C GLU A 14 7.69 -16.11 5.87
N SER A 15 7.48 -16.30 4.56
CA SER A 15 8.22 -15.56 3.53
C SER A 15 7.68 -14.13 3.29
N ASP A 16 6.36 -13.94 3.30
CA ASP A 16 5.74 -12.63 3.01
C ASP A 16 5.57 -11.77 4.28
N SER A 17 5.27 -12.37 5.44
CA SER A 17 5.22 -11.64 6.72
C SER A 17 6.60 -11.06 7.08
N GLY A 18 7.67 -11.84 6.89
CA GLY A 18 9.03 -11.39 7.16
C GLY A 18 9.49 -10.28 6.20
N ALA A 19 9.04 -10.27 4.95
CA ALA A 19 9.34 -9.22 3.99
C ALA A 19 8.63 -7.90 4.33
N LEU A 20 7.35 -7.97 4.71
CA LEU A 20 6.58 -6.81 5.15
C LEU A 20 7.16 -6.18 6.43
N ASP A 21 7.52 -6.99 7.42
CA ASP A 21 8.10 -6.51 8.67
C ASP A 21 9.48 -5.88 8.46
N LYS A 22 10.31 -6.47 7.60
CA LYS A 22 11.60 -5.88 7.18
C LYS A 22 11.40 -4.54 6.47
N ALA A 23 10.42 -4.44 5.57
CA ALA A 23 10.11 -3.20 4.86
C ALA A 23 9.62 -2.10 5.82
N ARG A 24 8.76 -2.44 6.79
CA ARG A 24 8.30 -1.52 7.85
C ARG A 24 9.45 -1.05 8.73
N ALA A 25 10.29 -1.98 9.19
CA ALA A 25 11.47 -1.65 10.00
C ALA A 25 12.41 -0.71 9.24
N ARG A 26 12.63 -0.94 7.94
CA ARG A 26 13.46 -0.09 7.09
C ARG A 26 12.93 1.34 6.99
N VAL A 27 11.62 1.51 6.77
CA VAL A 27 10.98 2.84 6.75
C VAL A 27 11.18 3.54 8.10
N MET A 28 10.91 2.85 9.20
CA MET A 28 11.07 3.40 10.55
C MET A 28 12.51 3.84 10.83
N THR A 29 13.51 3.02 10.45
CA THR A 29 14.93 3.36 10.61
C THR A 29 15.30 4.61 9.80
N LEU A 30 14.83 4.72 8.56
CA LEU A 30 15.10 5.87 7.70
C LEU A 30 14.41 7.15 8.20
N GLU A 31 13.21 7.05 8.76
CA GLU A 31 12.51 8.17 9.40
C GLU A 31 13.26 8.70 10.62
N GLN A 32 13.74 7.79 11.48
CA GLN A 32 14.57 8.17 12.62
C GLN A 32 15.90 8.79 12.17
N ALA A 33 16.55 8.23 11.16
CA ALA A 33 17.78 8.78 10.59
C ALA A 33 17.54 10.18 10.01
N ALA A 34 16.45 10.39 9.28
CA ALA A 34 16.07 11.70 8.74
C ALA A 34 15.87 12.73 9.85
N LYS A 35 15.14 12.37 10.92
CA LYS A 35 14.90 13.26 12.07
C LYS A 35 16.20 13.64 12.78
N ARG A 36 17.10 12.68 13.01
CA ARG A 36 18.42 12.93 13.62
C ARG A 36 19.26 13.85 12.73
N GLN A 37 19.29 13.58 11.43
CA GLN A 37 20.06 14.37 10.47
C GLN A 37 19.49 15.78 10.31
N GLU A 38 18.17 15.94 10.34
CA GLU A 38 17.51 17.25 10.32
C GLU A 38 17.87 18.06 11.58
N GLN A 39 17.83 17.43 12.76
CA GLN A 39 18.25 18.09 13.99
C GLN A 39 19.73 18.50 13.93
N SER A 40 20.60 17.64 13.41
CA SER A 40 22.02 17.95 13.21
C SER A 40 22.19 19.15 12.27
N ALA A 41 21.50 19.17 11.12
CA ALA A 41 21.56 20.30 10.19
C ALA A 41 21.06 21.61 10.82
N ARG A 42 20.00 21.57 11.64
CA ARG A 42 19.52 22.75 12.38
C ARG A 42 20.54 23.25 13.40
N ASN A 43 21.21 22.35 14.11
CA ASN A 43 22.24 22.72 15.07
C ASN A 43 23.43 23.39 14.38
N ILE A 44 23.85 22.87 13.22
CA ILE A 44 24.94 23.45 12.42
C ILE A 44 24.52 24.81 11.85
N LEU A 45 23.28 24.94 11.34
CA LEU A 45 22.75 26.21 10.85
C LEU A 45 22.76 27.31 11.92
N ARG A 46 22.51 26.94 13.18
CA ARG A 46 22.63 27.87 14.31
C ARG A 46 24.06 28.39 14.46
N LEU A 47 25.06 27.51 14.38
CA LEU A 47 26.48 27.89 14.45
C LEU A 47 26.90 28.82 13.29
N VAL A 48 26.41 28.54 12.06
CA VAL A 48 26.61 29.43 10.91
C VAL A 48 26.02 30.82 11.18
N SER A 49 24.82 30.86 11.79
CA SER A 49 24.14 32.12 12.12
C SER A 49 24.83 32.89 13.25
N GLU A 50 25.63 32.21 14.07
CA GLU A 50 26.47 32.77 15.14
C GLU A 50 27.84 33.26 14.63
N GLY A 51 28.11 33.13 13.32
CA GLY A 51 29.30 33.66 12.65
C GLY A 51 30.47 32.69 12.56
N ASP A 52 30.22 31.38 12.71
CA ASP A 52 31.24 30.35 12.47
C ASP A 52 31.30 30.01 10.97
N ASP A 53 32.26 30.61 10.26
CA ASP A 53 32.47 30.43 8.82
C ASP A 53 32.84 28.99 8.44
N LEU A 54 33.40 28.19 9.36
CA LEU A 54 33.74 26.78 9.12
C LEU A 54 32.48 25.88 9.13
N ALA A 55 31.39 26.34 9.74
CA ALA A 55 30.13 25.57 9.82
C ALA A 55 29.31 25.61 8.52
N ALA A 56 29.63 26.50 7.57
CA ALA A 56 28.87 26.66 6.32
C ALA A 56 29.00 25.43 5.41
N ASP A 57 30.22 24.91 5.23
CA ASP A 57 30.47 23.71 4.43
C ASP A 57 29.89 22.46 5.10
N GLU A 58 29.98 22.38 6.43
CA GLU A 58 29.37 21.30 7.20
C GLU A 58 27.84 21.29 7.08
N TYR A 59 27.21 22.47 7.05
CA TYR A 59 25.77 22.59 6.84
C TYR A 59 25.35 22.08 5.46
N GLN A 60 26.10 22.43 4.41
CA GLN A 60 25.82 21.92 3.06
C GLN A 60 25.98 20.40 3.00
N ALA A 61 27.04 19.86 3.58
CA ALA A 61 27.24 18.42 3.66
C ALA A 61 26.14 17.71 4.47
N ALA A 62 25.65 18.32 5.55
CA ALA A 62 24.56 17.80 6.35
C ALA A 62 23.22 17.81 5.59
N ARG A 63 22.97 18.86 4.78
CA ARG A 63 21.80 18.98 3.91
C ARG A 63 21.82 17.94 2.78
N SER A 64 22.94 17.75 2.10
CA SER A 64 23.07 16.72 1.06
C SER A 64 22.83 15.31 1.62
N ARG A 65 23.34 15.03 2.83
CA ARG A 65 23.05 13.77 3.53
C ARG A 65 21.56 13.61 3.83
N LEU A 66 20.90 14.65 4.31
CA LEU A 66 19.45 14.64 4.56
C LEU A 66 18.65 14.37 3.28
N GLU A 67 19.03 14.99 2.16
CA GLU A 67 18.39 14.75 0.86
C GLU A 67 18.58 13.29 0.39
N GLY A 68 19.76 12.71 0.60
CA GLY A 68 20.00 11.28 0.33
C GLY A 68 19.06 10.37 1.14
N ILE A 69 18.98 10.60 2.45
CA ILE A 69 18.08 9.83 3.33
C ILE A 69 16.61 9.99 2.91
N ARG A 70 16.18 11.19 2.50
CA ARG A 70 14.81 11.43 2.02
C ARG A 70 14.51 10.66 0.73
N LYS A 71 15.46 10.59 -0.21
CA LYS A 71 15.32 9.78 -1.43
C LYS A 71 15.20 8.29 -1.11
N ASP A 72 16.02 7.78 -0.18
CA ASP A 72 15.96 6.38 0.24
C ASP A 72 14.66 6.07 0.99
N LEU A 73 14.17 7.01 1.80
CA LEU A 73 12.88 6.91 2.48
C LEU A 73 11.72 6.86 1.49
N ALA A 74 11.74 7.68 0.43
CA ALA A 74 10.73 7.64 -0.63
C ALA A 74 10.72 6.28 -1.35
N LYS A 75 11.90 5.73 -1.69
CA LYS A 75 12.03 4.39 -2.26
C LYS A 75 11.51 3.30 -1.33
N ALA A 76 11.86 3.37 -0.04
CA ALA A 76 11.41 2.40 0.96
C ALA A 76 9.89 2.44 1.16
N ARG A 77 9.27 3.63 1.12
CA ARG A 77 7.81 3.78 1.18
C ARG A 77 7.12 3.23 -0.06
N ALA A 78 7.68 3.44 -1.25
CA ALA A 78 7.15 2.85 -2.48
C ALA A 78 7.19 1.31 -2.42
N ALA A 79 8.33 0.74 -2.02
CA ALA A 79 8.47 -0.71 -1.83
C ALA A 79 7.51 -1.25 -0.76
N LEU A 80 7.33 -0.54 0.36
CA LEU A 80 6.35 -0.89 1.38
C LEU A 80 4.92 -0.86 0.81
N GLY A 81 4.57 0.15 0.00
CA GLY A 81 3.27 0.24 -0.66
C GLY A 81 3.01 -0.91 -1.64
N GLU A 82 4.02 -1.31 -2.42
CA GLU A 82 3.94 -2.46 -3.32
C GLU A 82 3.73 -3.78 -2.57
N ILE A 83 4.41 -3.96 -1.42
CA ILE A 83 4.26 -5.15 -0.57
C ILE A 83 2.92 -5.11 0.17
N GLN A 84 2.49 -3.96 0.68
CA GLN A 84 1.19 -3.81 1.35
C GLN A 84 0.00 -4.00 0.40
N GLY A 85 0.16 -3.65 -0.88
CA GLY A 85 -0.83 -3.92 -1.92
C GLY A 85 -0.98 -5.42 -2.23
N LYS A 86 0.00 -6.24 -1.84
CA LYS A 86 -0.05 -7.70 -1.94
C LYS A 86 -0.48 -8.29 -0.60
N VAL A 87 -1.78 -8.47 -0.42
CA VAL A 87 -2.28 -9.27 0.70
C VAL A 87 -1.80 -10.72 0.49
N PRO A 88 -1.12 -11.35 1.47
CA PRO A 88 -0.67 -12.74 1.32
C PRO A 88 -1.86 -13.63 0.95
N PRO A 89 -1.69 -14.64 0.08
CA PRO A 89 -2.80 -15.45 -0.41
C PRO A 89 -3.68 -16.03 0.71
N ALA A 90 -3.07 -16.47 1.82
CA ALA A 90 -3.80 -17.01 2.97
C ALA A 90 -4.67 -15.95 3.66
N GLU A 91 -4.14 -14.75 3.87
CA GLU A 91 -4.87 -13.64 4.49
C GLU A 91 -5.95 -13.08 3.54
N HIS A 92 -5.68 -13.04 2.24
CA HIS A 92 -6.67 -12.68 1.24
C HIS A 92 -7.85 -13.65 1.25
N MET A 93 -7.55 -14.96 1.21
CA MET A 93 -8.56 -16.02 1.29
C MET A 93 -9.36 -15.95 2.60
N ARG A 94 -8.71 -15.64 3.73
CA ARG A 94 -9.40 -15.44 5.02
C ARG A 94 -10.36 -14.26 4.98
N ARG A 95 -9.93 -13.12 4.42
CA ARG A 95 -10.78 -11.92 4.29
C ARG A 95 -11.94 -12.16 3.34
N VAL A 96 -11.70 -12.84 2.22
CA VAL A 96 -12.74 -13.24 1.26
C VAL A 96 -13.75 -14.18 1.94
N ALA A 97 -13.29 -15.20 2.67
CA ALA A 97 -14.16 -16.12 3.39
C ALA A 97 -15.00 -15.40 4.46
N ALA A 98 -14.40 -14.51 5.25
CA ALA A 98 -15.11 -13.71 6.25
C ALA A 98 -16.14 -12.78 5.59
N PHE A 99 -15.83 -12.22 4.43
CA PHE A 99 -16.75 -11.39 3.66
C PHE A 99 -17.92 -12.21 3.09
N ILE A 100 -17.66 -13.38 2.52
CA ILE A 100 -18.69 -14.31 2.04
C ILE A 100 -19.60 -14.76 3.20
N GLY A 101 -19.03 -14.97 4.39
CA GLY A 101 -19.79 -15.24 5.61
C GLY A 101 -20.80 -14.13 5.92
N ARG A 102 -20.40 -12.86 5.85
CA ARG A 102 -21.29 -11.71 6.07
C ARG A 102 -22.38 -11.58 5.00
N MET A 103 -22.06 -11.85 3.73
CA MET A 103 -23.07 -11.86 2.65
C MET A 103 -24.15 -12.93 2.83
N ASN A 104 -23.82 -14.02 3.53
CA ASN A 104 -24.71 -15.14 3.81
C ASN A 104 -25.17 -15.20 5.27
N SER A 105 -24.95 -14.12 6.05
CA SER A 105 -25.37 -14.04 7.44
C SER A 105 -26.88 -14.24 7.58
N ALA A 106 -27.37 -14.76 8.70
CA ALA A 106 -28.81 -14.86 8.95
C ALA A 106 -29.45 -13.47 9.19
N ASP A 107 -28.64 -12.49 9.58
CA ASP A 107 -29.04 -11.09 9.78
C ASP A 107 -29.20 -10.35 8.44
N ALA A 108 -30.39 -9.76 8.23
CA ALA A 108 -30.71 -9.04 7.00
C ALA A 108 -29.88 -7.76 6.82
N ASP A 109 -29.57 -7.05 7.91
CA ASP A 109 -28.85 -5.79 7.86
C ASP A 109 -27.37 -6.02 7.55
N GLU A 110 -26.78 -7.08 8.14
CA GLU A 110 -25.40 -7.47 7.87
C GLU A 110 -25.22 -7.92 6.42
N ARG A 111 -26.15 -8.72 5.88
CA ARG A 111 -26.16 -9.10 4.46
C ARG A 111 -26.29 -7.88 3.55
N PHE A 112 -27.19 -6.96 3.86
CA PHE A 112 -27.43 -5.77 3.06
C PHE A 112 -26.18 -4.89 3.03
N LYS A 113 -25.59 -4.63 4.19
CA LYS A 113 -24.36 -3.85 4.32
C LYS A 113 -23.22 -4.47 3.52
N ALA A 114 -22.98 -5.77 3.66
CA ALA A 114 -21.95 -6.47 2.90
C ALA A 114 -22.17 -6.34 1.37
N ARG A 115 -23.40 -6.54 0.89
CA ARG A 115 -23.71 -6.39 -0.55
C ARG A 115 -23.52 -4.95 -1.04
N SER A 116 -23.89 -3.97 -0.22
CA SER A 116 -23.69 -2.55 -0.53
C SER A 116 -22.20 -2.21 -0.63
N ASP A 117 -21.38 -2.71 0.30
CA ASP A 117 -19.94 -2.48 0.32
C ASP A 117 -19.26 -3.04 -0.95
N ILE A 118 -19.64 -4.24 -1.40
CA ILE A 118 -19.14 -4.78 -2.68
C ILE A 118 -19.57 -3.93 -3.86
N LYS A 119 -20.84 -3.51 -3.88
CA LYS A 119 -21.37 -2.73 -4.99
C LYS A 119 -20.65 -1.39 -5.10
N ALA A 120 -20.37 -0.74 -3.98
CA ALA A 120 -19.56 0.48 -3.93
C ALA A 120 -18.14 0.23 -4.44
N ALA A 121 -17.47 -0.83 -3.95
CA ALA A 121 -16.12 -1.17 -4.38
C ALA A 121 -16.01 -1.48 -5.89
N ILE A 122 -17.01 -2.16 -6.47
CA ILE A 122 -17.06 -2.43 -7.92
C ILE A 122 -17.27 -1.12 -8.70
N ASN A 123 -18.17 -0.25 -8.25
CA ASN A 123 -18.42 1.04 -8.90
C ASN A 123 -17.22 1.98 -8.85
N ASP A 124 -16.42 1.93 -7.77
CA ASP A 124 -15.18 2.68 -7.66
C ASP A 124 -14.08 2.13 -8.58
N MET A 125 -14.08 0.82 -8.83
CA MET A 125 -13.09 0.16 -9.66
C MET A 125 -13.40 0.21 -11.16
N VAL A 126 -14.68 0.19 -11.52
CA VAL A 126 -15.14 0.09 -12.92
C VAL A 126 -16.17 1.17 -13.22
N ARG A 127 -15.87 2.03 -14.19
CA ARG A 127 -16.81 3.00 -14.74
C ARG A 127 -17.31 2.51 -16.11
N LEU A 128 -18.59 2.19 -16.18
CA LEU A 128 -19.25 1.80 -17.44
C LEU A 128 -19.76 3.05 -18.17
N THR A 129 -19.43 3.16 -19.46
CA THR A 129 -19.95 4.18 -20.37
C THR A 129 -20.73 3.49 -21.48
N PHE A 130 -21.96 3.93 -21.70
CA PHE A 130 -22.85 3.40 -22.72
C PHE A 130 -22.90 4.40 -23.88
N ASP A 131 -22.36 4.00 -25.02
CA ASP A 131 -22.41 4.81 -26.22
C ASP A 131 -23.79 4.69 -26.89
N PRO A 132 -24.28 5.75 -27.57
CA PRO A 132 -25.54 5.73 -28.32
C PRO A 132 -25.64 4.61 -29.36
N ASN A 133 -24.48 4.08 -29.77
CA ASN A 133 -24.32 3.04 -30.77
C ASN A 133 -24.52 1.63 -30.19
N GLY A 134 -24.88 1.51 -28.90
CA GLY A 134 -25.05 0.25 -28.19
C GLY A 134 -23.74 -0.39 -27.70
N GLN A 135 -22.61 0.31 -27.83
CA GLN A 135 -21.32 -0.16 -27.30
C GLN A 135 -21.21 0.16 -25.81
N VAL A 136 -20.63 -0.77 -25.05
CA VAL A 136 -20.36 -0.58 -23.62
C VAL A 136 -18.85 -0.58 -23.41
N THR A 137 -18.34 0.53 -22.91
CA THR A 137 -16.92 0.67 -22.55
C THR A 137 -16.77 0.64 -21.03
N ALA A 138 -16.03 -0.33 -20.52
CA ALA A 138 -15.61 -0.37 -19.12
C ALA A 138 -14.25 0.32 -18.98
N SER A 139 -14.20 1.38 -18.19
CA SER A 139 -12.96 2.04 -17.77
C SER A 139 -12.59 1.57 -16.37
N LEU A 140 -11.40 1.02 -16.23
CA LEU A 140 -10.83 0.58 -14.96
C LEU A 140 -10.14 1.76 -14.26
N SER A 141 -10.09 1.73 -12.93
CA SER A 141 -9.46 2.77 -12.11
C SER A 141 -7.95 2.91 -12.34
N ASP A 142 -7.29 1.90 -12.90
CA ASP A 142 -5.88 1.92 -13.32
C ASP A 142 -5.66 2.54 -14.72
N GLY A 143 -6.73 3.03 -15.37
CA GLY A 143 -6.70 3.60 -16.71
C GLY A 143 -6.87 2.58 -17.83
N GLY A 144 -7.00 1.29 -17.51
CA GLY A 144 -7.36 0.25 -18.47
C GLY A 144 -8.74 0.50 -19.08
N LYS A 145 -8.91 0.20 -20.36
CA LYS A 145 -10.21 0.26 -21.03
C LYS A 145 -10.51 -1.08 -21.67
N VAL A 146 -11.70 -1.60 -21.41
CA VAL A 146 -12.20 -2.84 -21.98
C VAL A 146 -13.48 -2.54 -22.73
N LEU A 147 -13.50 -2.88 -24.02
CA LEU A 147 -14.72 -2.86 -24.81
C LEU A 147 -15.48 -4.16 -24.54
N LEU A 148 -16.72 -4.04 -24.06
CA LEU A 148 -17.59 -5.19 -23.85
C LEU A 148 -18.41 -5.42 -25.12
N THR A 149 -17.98 -6.37 -25.94
CA THR A 149 -18.76 -6.86 -27.08
C THR A 149 -19.56 -8.08 -26.64
N LYS A 150 -20.87 -8.09 -26.96
CA LYS A 150 -21.68 -9.29 -26.83
C LYS A 150 -21.46 -10.12 -28.09
N ASP A 151 -20.75 -11.24 -27.96
CA ASP A 151 -20.87 -12.30 -28.98
C ASP A 151 -22.26 -12.93 -28.82
N LEU A 152 -23.04 -12.83 -29.89
CA LEU A 152 -24.39 -13.40 -30.01
C LEU A 152 -24.32 -14.87 -30.42
#